data_AF-A0A840UV35-F1
#
_entry.id   AF-A0A840UV35-F1
#
_cell.length_a   1.000
_cell.length_b   1.000
_cell.length_c   1.000
_cell.angle_alpha   90.00
_cell.angle_beta   90.00
_cell.angle_gamma   90.00
#
_symmetry.space_group_name_H-M   'P 1'
#
loop_
_entity.id
_entity.type
_entity.pdbx_description
1 polymer ?
#
loop_
_entity_poly.entity_id
_entity_poly.type
_entity_poly.pdbx_seq_one_letter_code
_entity_poly.pdbx_strand_id
1 'polypeptide(L)'
;MKIKLSVPGRLLITIVLLTVIYPGHILAVDLGPECEPSGLVAKGKEAWNPKEFWKTQIKEIEEYVEGQKTDFRLSMIERRRGKINQRLDDEEMKAMSIDNEQYSNPEADRFLAEADRELLQIERGILNEAIEWGRKCTAYAKRKLSQLE
;
A
#
# COMPACT_ATOMS: atom_id res chain seq x y z
N MET A 1 -42.08 22.57 10.77
CA MET A 1 -40.90 23.13 11.46
C MET A 1 -39.69 22.89 10.54
N LYS A 2 -39.23 23.91 9.79
CA LYS A 2 -38.09 23.77 8.86
C LYS A 2 -36.86 24.41 9.49
N ILE A 3 -35.92 23.59 9.96
CA ILE A 3 -34.63 24.06 10.47
C ILE A 3 -33.81 24.47 9.24
N LYS A 4 -33.70 25.78 8.99
CA LYS A 4 -32.73 26.32 8.03
C LYS A 4 -31.36 26.31 8.70
N LEU A 5 -30.55 25.28 8.42
CA LEU A 5 -29.11 25.34 8.67
C LEU A 5 -28.50 26.33 7.65
N SER A 6 -28.46 27.61 8.03
CA SER A 6 -27.66 28.62 7.36
C SER A 6 -26.21 28.43 7.76
N VAL A 7 -25.49 27.53 7.08
CA VAL A 7 -24.03 27.46 7.20
C VAL A 7 -23.46 28.72 6.56
N PRO A 8 -22.77 29.61 7.30
CA PRO A 8 -22.22 30.83 6.73
C PRO A 8 -21.19 30.46 5.65
N GLY A 9 -21.30 31.05 4.46
CA GLY A 9 -20.47 30.70 3.30
C GLY A 9 -18.95 30.75 3.55
N ARG A 10 -18.50 31.50 4.56
CA ARG A 10 -17.12 31.48 5.04
C ARG A 10 -16.68 30.10 5.56
N LEU A 11 -17.56 29.37 6.24
CA LEU A 11 -17.24 28.06 6.82
C LEU A 11 -17.08 26.98 5.75
N LEU A 12 -17.87 27.05 4.68
CA LEU A 12 -17.74 26.18 3.49
C LEU A 12 -16.41 26.43 2.78
N ILE A 13 -16.01 27.70 2.63
CA ILE A 13 -14.72 28.06 2.00
C ILE A 13 -13.55 27.56 2.86
N THR A 14 -13.63 27.66 4.19
CA THR A 14 -12.58 27.14 5.07
C THR A 14 -12.46 25.62 5.04
N ILE A 15 -13.57 24.88 4.91
CA ILE A 15 -13.55 23.41 4.75
C ILE A 15 -12.97 23.00 3.38
N VAL A 16 -13.29 23.74 2.32
CA VAL A 16 -12.69 23.50 0.99
C VAL A 16 -11.20 23.83 0.99
N LEU A 17 -10.77 24.92 1.63
CA LEU A 17 -9.35 25.23 1.78
C LEU A 17 -8.63 24.23 2.69
N LEU A 18 -9.25 23.75 3.76
CA LEU A 18 -8.67 22.72 4.63
C LEU A 18 -8.55 21.38 3.92
N THR A 19 -9.47 21.01 3.03
CA THR A 19 -9.35 19.78 2.22
C THR A 19 -8.34 19.90 1.08
N VAL A 20 -8.12 21.11 0.55
CA VAL A 20 -7.07 21.38 -0.45
C VAL A 20 -5.68 21.51 0.21
N ILE A 21 -5.61 21.98 1.45
CA ILE A 21 -4.35 22.16 2.19
C ILE A 21 -3.98 20.93 3.03
N TYR A 22 -4.94 20.04 3.37
CA TYR A 22 -4.58 18.78 4.05
C TYR A 22 -3.69 17.99 3.09
N PRO A 23 -2.39 17.86 3.36
CA PRO A 23 -1.60 16.86 2.70
C PRO A 23 -2.03 15.59 3.42
N GLY A 24 -3.17 15.03 3.01
CA GLY A 24 -3.30 13.59 3.14
C GLY A 24 -2.05 13.07 2.46
N HIS A 25 -1.11 12.55 3.24
CA HIS A 25 0.08 11.87 2.77
C HIS A 25 -0.38 10.59 2.07
N ILE A 26 -1.11 10.75 0.97
CA ILE A 26 -1.11 9.82 -0.12
C ILE A 26 0.30 10.00 -0.66
N LEU A 27 1.19 9.08 -0.30
CA LEU A 27 2.53 8.93 -0.87
C LEU A 27 2.36 8.57 -2.35
N ALA A 28 1.83 9.51 -3.12
CA ALA A 28 1.71 9.40 -4.55
C ALA A 28 3.09 9.72 -5.10
N VAL A 29 3.84 8.68 -5.42
CA VAL A 29 5.08 8.85 -6.17
C VAL A 29 4.69 9.52 -7.49
N ASP A 30 5.31 10.67 -7.77
CA ASP A 30 5.06 11.46 -8.98
C ASP A 30 5.66 10.81 -10.25
N LEU A 31 6.23 9.60 -10.16
CA LEU A 31 6.89 8.87 -11.27
C LEU A 31 6.06 7.69 -11.78
N GLY A 32 6.09 7.47 -13.10
CA GLY A 32 5.52 6.30 -13.74
C GLY A 32 6.44 5.06 -13.73
N PRO A 33 6.03 3.98 -14.43
CA PRO A 33 6.82 2.74 -14.56
C PRO A 33 8.21 2.94 -15.21
N GLU A 34 8.32 3.97 -16.05
CA GLU A 34 9.57 4.35 -16.73
C GLU A 34 10.42 5.37 -15.96
N CYS A 35 10.08 5.65 -14.70
CA CYS A 35 10.76 6.62 -13.85
C CYS A 35 10.70 8.08 -14.37
N GLU A 36 9.85 8.35 -15.35
CA GLU A 36 9.54 9.69 -15.81
C GLU A 36 8.39 10.29 -15.01
N PRO A 37 8.33 11.62 -14.85
CA PRO A 37 7.23 12.30 -14.19
C PRO A 37 5.90 11.98 -14.86
N SER A 38 4.97 11.46 -14.06
CA SER A 38 3.66 11.05 -14.51
C SER A 38 2.63 12.15 -14.28
N GLY A 39 1.85 12.48 -15.31
CA GLY A 39 0.85 13.54 -15.25
C GLY A 39 1.39 14.97 -15.39
N LEU A 40 0.47 15.92 -15.51
CA LEU A 40 0.78 17.33 -15.77
C LEU A 40 1.43 18.03 -14.56
N VAL A 41 1.02 17.66 -13.34
CA VAL A 41 1.53 18.27 -12.11
C VAL A 41 2.99 17.90 -11.88
N ALA A 42 3.34 16.61 -11.96
CA ALA A 42 4.71 16.14 -11.78
C ALA A 42 5.66 16.77 -12.82
N LYS A 43 5.26 16.81 -14.10
CA LYS A 43 6.01 17.49 -15.16
C LYS A 43 6.18 18.99 -14.89
N GLY A 44 5.13 19.65 -14.39
CA GLY A 44 5.19 21.06 -14.02
C GLY A 44 6.15 21.31 -12.85
N LYS A 45 6.13 20.46 -11.81
CA LYS A 45 7.05 20.54 -10.66
C LYS A 45 8.49 20.34 -11.11
N GLU A 46 8.75 19.34 -11.96
CA GLU A 46 10.08 19.10 -12.53
C GLU A 46 10.56 20.33 -13.32
N ALA A 47 9.72 20.90 -14.18
CA ALA A 47 10.09 22.06 -14.99
C ALA A 47 10.36 23.32 -14.14
N TRP A 48 9.63 23.51 -13.04
CA TRP A 48 9.76 24.70 -12.18
C TRP A 48 10.99 24.63 -11.26
N ASN A 49 11.22 23.49 -10.62
CA ASN A 49 12.38 23.28 -9.74
C ASN A 49 12.88 21.84 -9.85
N PRO A 50 13.70 21.54 -10.88
CA PRO A 50 14.11 20.17 -11.17
C PRO A 50 14.98 19.58 -10.07
N LYS A 51 15.81 20.40 -9.40
CA LYS A 51 16.71 19.93 -8.34
C LYS A 51 15.95 19.48 -7.11
N GLU A 52 15.02 20.28 -6.61
CA GLU A 52 14.20 19.88 -5.45
C GLU A 52 13.20 18.78 -5.80
N PHE A 53 12.67 18.77 -7.03
CA PHE A 53 11.80 17.69 -7.51
C PHE A 53 12.54 16.33 -7.42
N TRP A 54 13.68 16.19 -8.09
CA TRP A 54 14.40 14.91 -8.14
C TRP A 54 14.96 14.48 -6.78
N LYS A 55 15.29 15.43 -5.90
CA LYS A 55 15.70 15.14 -4.51
C LYS A 55 14.53 14.59 -3.69
N THR A 56 13.35 15.17 -3.86
CA THR A 56 12.12 14.70 -3.18
C THR A 56 11.73 13.31 -3.66
N GLN A 57 11.83 13.05 -4.97
CA GLN A 57 11.49 11.73 -5.55
C GLN A 57 12.30 10.58 -4.94
N ILE A 58 13.59 10.78 -4.61
CA ILE A 58 14.39 9.73 -3.95
C ILE A 58 13.74 9.29 -2.64
N LYS A 59 13.31 10.26 -1.82
CA LYS A 59 12.68 9.98 -0.53
C LYS A 59 11.31 9.31 -0.72
N GLU A 60 10.49 9.81 -1.63
CA GLU A 60 9.16 9.25 -1.91
C GLU A 60 9.24 7.80 -2.44
N ILE A 61 10.23 7.50 -3.28
CA ILE A 61 10.49 6.12 -3.76
C ILE A 61 10.88 5.21 -2.60
N GLU A 62 11.77 5.65 -1.72
CA GLU A 62 12.20 4.87 -0.55
C GLU A 62 11.03 4.59 0.39
N GLU A 63 10.20 5.60 0.67
CA GLU A 63 9.00 5.47 1.51
C GLU A 63 7.97 4.53 0.88
N TYR A 64 7.77 4.58 -0.45
CA TYR A 64 6.89 3.66 -1.17
C TYR A 64 7.36 2.20 -1.04
N VAL A 65 8.65 1.94 -1.26
CA VAL A 65 9.22 0.59 -1.16
C VAL A 65 9.14 0.05 0.27
N GLU A 66 9.39 0.89 1.28
CA GLU A 66 9.23 0.49 2.68
C GLU A 66 7.76 0.26 3.05
N GLY A 67 6.82 1.02 2.48
CA GLY A 67 5.39 0.75 2.57
C GLY A 67 5.03 -0.65 2.08
N GLN A 68 5.46 -1.01 0.87
CA GLN A 68 5.22 -2.35 0.29
C GLN A 68 5.84 -3.48 1.12
N LYS A 69 7.05 -3.28 1.66
CA LYS A 69 7.66 -4.24 2.60
C LYS A 69 6.86 -4.39 3.88
N THR A 70 6.30 -3.30 4.38
CA THR A 70 5.49 -3.29 5.61
C THR A 70 4.17 -4.02 5.38
N ASP A 71 3.49 -3.74 4.27
CA ASP A 71 2.26 -4.42 3.88
C ASP A 71 2.46 -5.94 3.74
N PHE A 72 3.56 -6.36 3.08
CA PHE A 72 3.91 -7.78 2.99
C PHE A 72 4.22 -8.40 4.37
N ARG A 73 4.86 -7.67 5.28
CA ARG A 73 5.09 -8.16 6.65
C ARG A 73 3.77 -8.31 7.41
N LEU A 74 2.83 -7.37 7.24
CA LEU A 74 1.51 -7.44 7.85
C LEU A 74 0.71 -8.62 7.31
N SER A 75 0.70 -8.86 5.99
CA SER A 75 0.02 -10.02 5.40
C SER A 75 0.55 -11.34 5.96
N MET A 76 1.87 -11.45 6.15
CA MET A 76 2.51 -12.61 6.77
C MET A 76 2.11 -12.81 8.24
N ILE A 77 1.91 -11.73 9.00
CA ILE A 77 1.44 -11.77 10.39
C ILE A 77 -0.02 -12.22 10.43
N GLU A 78 -0.87 -11.68 9.56
CA GLU A 78 -2.29 -12.03 9.49
C GLU A 78 -2.49 -13.51 9.13
N ARG A 79 -1.74 -14.03 8.16
CA ARG A 79 -1.75 -15.47 7.82
C ARG A 79 -1.31 -16.35 8.99
N ARG A 80 -0.29 -15.94 9.75
CA ARG A 80 0.14 -16.67 10.96
C ARG A 80 -0.94 -16.65 12.02
N ARG A 81 -1.62 -15.51 12.22
CA ARG A 81 -2.75 -15.38 13.16
C ARG A 81 -3.90 -16.29 12.76
N GLY A 82 -4.24 -16.37 11.47
CA GLY A 82 -5.24 -17.30 10.95
C GLY A 82 -4.92 -18.76 11.29
N LYS A 83 -3.66 -19.18 11.08
CA LYS A 83 -3.20 -20.55 11.41
C LYS A 83 -3.21 -20.85 12.91
N ILE A 84 -2.95 -19.86 13.76
CA ILE A 84 -3.03 -20.01 15.22
C ILE A 84 -4.49 -20.17 15.64
N ASN A 85 -5.39 -19.33 15.13
CA ASN A 85 -6.81 -19.40 15.45
C ASN A 85 -7.41 -20.76 15.03
N GLN A 86 -7.10 -21.23 13.82
CA GLN A 86 -7.57 -22.53 13.35
C GLN A 86 -7.14 -23.68 14.28
N ARG A 87 -5.90 -23.65 14.79
CA ARG A 87 -5.42 -24.65 15.76
C ARG A 87 -6.13 -24.58 17.10
N LEU A 88 -6.45 -23.37 17.57
CA LEU A 88 -7.20 -23.18 18.80
C LEU A 88 -8.62 -23.72 18.67
N ASP A 89 -9.28 -23.45 17.54
CA ASP A 89 -10.61 -23.97 17.24
C ASP A 89 -10.59 -25.52 17.18
N ASP A 90 -9.57 -26.12 16.55
CA ASP A 90 -9.38 -27.58 16.51
C ASP A 90 -9.20 -28.20 17.91
N GLU A 91 -8.43 -27.54 18.79
CA GLU A 91 -8.25 -27.97 20.18
C GLU A 91 -9.53 -27.84 21.00
N GLU A 92 -10.32 -26.77 20.80
CA GLU A 92 -11.60 -26.56 21.47
C GLU A 92 -12.63 -27.62 21.06
N MET A 93 -12.73 -27.91 19.76
CA MET A 93 -13.61 -28.96 19.23
C MET A 93 -13.26 -30.33 19.81
N LYS A 94 -11.96 -30.64 19.90
CA LYS A 94 -11.46 -31.86 20.54
C LYS A 94 -11.81 -31.90 22.03
N ALA A 95 -11.67 -30.78 22.74
CA ALA A 95 -12.01 -30.69 24.17
C ALA A 95 -13.51 -30.90 24.41
N MET A 96 -14.37 -30.46 23.49
CA MET A 96 -15.81 -30.68 23.52
C MET A 96 -16.23 -32.09 23.09
N SER A 97 -15.28 -32.97 22.74
CA SER A 97 -15.54 -34.32 22.20
C SER A 97 -16.45 -34.32 20.97
N ILE A 98 -16.39 -33.25 20.17
CA ILE A 98 -17.07 -33.18 18.89
C ILE A 98 -16.15 -33.83 17.85
N ASP A 99 -16.65 -34.85 17.16
CA ASP A 99 -15.87 -35.58 16.16
C ASP A 99 -15.55 -34.67 14.96
N ASN A 100 -14.29 -34.24 14.86
CA ASN A 100 -13.83 -33.29 13.85
C ASN A 100 -13.87 -33.92 12.43
N GLU A 101 -13.85 -35.25 12.34
CA GLU A 101 -13.96 -36.02 11.08
C GLU A 101 -15.28 -35.80 10.35
N GLN A 102 -16.36 -35.41 11.06
CA GLN A 102 -17.66 -35.17 10.45
C GLN A 102 -17.76 -33.80 9.76
N TYR A 103 -16.82 -32.89 10.04
CA TYR A 103 -16.77 -31.52 9.50
C TYR A 103 -15.53 -31.24 8.65
N SER A 104 -14.52 -32.11 8.68
CA SER A 104 -13.33 -32.03 7.84
C SER A 104 -13.65 -32.43 6.40
N ASN A 105 -13.54 -31.49 5.47
CA ASN A 105 -13.54 -31.77 4.04
C ASN A 105 -12.09 -31.67 3.52
N PRO A 106 -11.38 -32.79 3.32
CA PRO A 106 -9.98 -32.77 2.90
C PRO A 106 -9.76 -32.19 1.50
N GLU A 107 -10.79 -32.15 0.65
CA GLU A 107 -10.72 -31.46 -0.65
C GLU A 107 -10.75 -29.94 -0.48
N ALA A 108 -11.61 -29.45 0.42
CA ALA A 108 -11.66 -28.02 0.76
C ALA A 108 -10.36 -27.55 1.41
N ASP A 109 -9.77 -28.34 2.31
CA ASP A 109 -8.51 -27.99 2.97
C ASP A 109 -7.34 -27.91 1.98
N ARG A 110 -7.29 -28.83 1.00
CA ARG A 110 -6.28 -28.79 -0.08
C ARG A 110 -6.45 -27.55 -0.95
N PHE A 111 -7.67 -27.23 -1.34
CA PHE A 111 -7.96 -26.04 -2.15
C PHE A 111 -7.55 -24.75 -1.41
N LEU A 112 -7.89 -24.63 -0.12
CA LEU A 112 -7.51 -23.48 0.69
C LEU A 112 -5.99 -23.35 0.85
N ALA A 113 -5.28 -24.47 1.01
CA ALA A 113 -3.83 -24.47 1.09
C ALA A 113 -3.16 -24.07 -0.24
N GLU A 114 -3.72 -24.49 -1.37
CA GLU A 114 -3.25 -24.09 -2.70
C GLU A 114 -3.52 -22.60 -2.96
N ALA A 115 -4.72 -22.10 -2.64
CA ALA A 115 -5.05 -20.68 -2.73
C ALA A 115 -4.15 -19.82 -1.82
N ASP A 116 -3.87 -20.23 -0.57
CA ASP A 116 -2.93 -19.54 0.33
C ASP A 116 -1.55 -19.41 -0.33
N ARG A 117 -1.08 -20.49 -0.99
CA ARG A 117 0.21 -20.53 -1.69
C ARG A 117 0.25 -19.60 -2.90
N GLU A 118 -0.77 -19.61 -3.74
CA GLU A 118 -0.86 -18.73 -4.91
C GLU A 118 -0.90 -17.26 -4.50
N LEU A 119 -1.70 -16.92 -3.49
CA LEU A 119 -1.76 -15.57 -2.95
C LEU A 119 -0.39 -15.11 -2.41
N LEU A 120 0.35 -15.99 -1.71
CA LEU A 120 1.71 -15.67 -1.25
C LEU A 120 2.67 -15.40 -2.41
N GLN A 121 2.53 -16.14 -3.52
CA GLN A 121 3.36 -15.92 -4.70
C GLN A 121 3.05 -14.58 -5.35
N ILE A 122 1.77 -14.21 -5.46
CA ILE A 122 1.33 -12.93 -6.00
C ILE A 122 1.83 -11.78 -5.12
N GLU A 123 1.61 -11.83 -3.80
CA GLU A 123 2.08 -10.80 -2.86
C GLU A 123 3.60 -10.62 -2.92
N ARG A 124 4.34 -11.73 -3.02
CA ARG A 124 5.80 -11.69 -3.19
C ARG A 124 6.20 -11.10 -4.54
N GLY A 125 5.45 -11.40 -5.60
CA GLY A 125 5.64 -10.81 -6.93
C GLY A 125 5.51 -9.30 -6.89
N ILE A 126 4.41 -8.79 -6.32
CA ILE A 126 4.14 -7.36 -6.15
C ILE A 126 5.27 -6.68 -5.35
N LEU A 127 5.69 -7.28 -4.23
CA LEU A 127 6.80 -6.74 -3.43
C LEU A 127 8.10 -6.65 -4.25
N ASN A 128 8.42 -7.70 -5.00
CA ASN A 128 9.63 -7.73 -5.82
C ASN A 128 9.59 -6.68 -6.94
N GLU A 129 8.44 -6.53 -7.61
CA GLU A 129 8.23 -5.49 -8.63
C GLU A 129 8.41 -4.09 -8.04
N ALA A 130 7.85 -3.83 -6.86
CA ALA A 130 8.03 -2.55 -6.16
C ALA A 130 9.50 -2.28 -5.80
N ILE A 131 10.23 -3.29 -5.32
CA ILE A 131 11.67 -3.17 -5.01
C ILE A 131 12.48 -2.91 -6.28
N GLU A 132 12.19 -3.63 -7.37
CA GLU A 132 12.90 -3.47 -8.64
C GLU A 132 12.63 -2.10 -9.25
N TRP A 133 11.37 -1.67 -9.29
CA TRP A 133 10.97 -0.34 -9.70
C TRP A 133 11.65 0.72 -8.84
N GLY A 134 11.66 0.56 -7.51
CA GLY A 134 12.30 1.51 -6.61
C GLY A 134 13.79 1.63 -6.85
N ARG A 135 14.49 0.51 -7.08
CA ARG A 135 15.92 0.51 -7.44
C ARG A 135 16.16 1.25 -8.78
N LYS A 136 15.36 0.93 -9.80
CA LYS A 136 15.44 1.55 -11.14
C LYS A 136 15.24 3.07 -11.04
N CYS A 137 14.19 3.51 -10.36
CA CYS A 137 13.81 4.91 -10.31
C CYS A 137 14.67 5.74 -9.36
N THR A 138 15.15 5.19 -8.25
CA THR A 138 16.14 5.89 -7.41
C THR A 138 17.45 6.11 -8.18
N ALA A 139 17.91 5.12 -8.96
CA ALA A 139 19.09 5.30 -9.82
C ALA A 139 18.85 6.33 -10.94
N TYR A 140 17.64 6.40 -11.49
CA TYR A 140 17.26 7.43 -12.45
C TYR A 140 17.25 8.83 -11.83
N ALA A 141 16.60 9.01 -10.69
CA ALA A 141 16.53 10.29 -9.98
C ALA A 141 17.93 10.80 -9.58
N LYS A 142 18.81 9.92 -9.10
CA LYS A 142 20.22 10.27 -8.80
C LYS A 142 20.98 10.75 -10.05
N ARG A 143 20.77 10.10 -11.20
CA ARG A 143 21.37 10.55 -12.47
C ARG A 143 20.85 11.92 -12.89
N LYS A 144 19.55 12.19 -12.74
CA LYS A 144 18.96 13.50 -13.02
C LYS A 144 19.54 14.58 -12.11
N LEU A 145 19.68 14.32 -10.82
CA LEU A 145 20.33 15.25 -9.88
C LEU A 145 21.77 15.57 -10.29
N SER A 146 22.57 14.56 -10.63
CA SER A 146 23.96 14.79 -11.06
C SER A 146 24.10 15.59 -12.36
N GLN A 147 23.05 15.66 -13.19
CA GLN A 147 23.03 16.47 -14.41
C GLN A 147 22.64 17.94 -14.13
N LEU A 148 22.14 18.23 -12.93
CA LEU A 148 21.68 19.55 -12.49
C LEU A 148 22.67 20.23 -11.52
N GLU A 149 23.76 19.53 -11.17
CA GLU A 149 24.91 20.04 -10.40
C GLU A 149 26.00 20.56 -11.35
#